data_AF-A0A954BJP0-F1
#
_entry.id   AF-A0A954BJP0-F1
#
_cell.length_a   1.000
_cell.length_b   1.000
_cell.length_c   1.000
_cell.angle_alpha   90.00
_cell.angle_beta   90.00
_cell.angle_gamma   90.00
#
_symmetry.space_group_name_H-M   'P 1'
#
loop_
_entity.id
_entity.type
_entity.pdbx_description
1 polymer ?
#
loop_
_entity_poly.entity_id
_entity_poly.type
_entity_poly.pdbx_seq_one_letter_code
_entity_poly.pdbx_strand_id
1 'polypeptide(L)' 'MQRRSAEDRKSQIIAQVLRLASEIGPDRMSTTDVARAVGISQPAVFRHFPTKGDLWVAVAEDVSATLREHWTTAETRAQT' A
#
# COMPACT_ATOMS: atom_id res chain seq x y z
N MET A 1 -13.67 -19.87 -5.36
CA MET A 1 -13.23 -18.49 -5.07
C MET A 1 -12.26 -18.53 -3.90
N GLN A 2 -10.95 -18.42 -4.13
CA GLN A 2 -9.98 -18.40 -3.03
C GLN A 2 -10.19 -17.13 -2.19
N ARG A 3 -10.32 -17.31 -0.89
CA ARG A 3 -10.25 -16.23 0.10
C ARG A 3 -8.79 -15.77 0.11
N ARG A 4 -8.45 -14.80 -0.76
CA ARG A 4 -7.23 -14.00 -0.63
C ARG A 4 -7.12 -13.61 0.84
N SER A 5 -5.99 -13.94 1.46
CA SER A 5 -5.78 -13.76 2.89
C SER A 5 -6.01 -12.28 3.25
N ALA A 6 -6.30 -11.98 4.52
CA ALA A 6 -6.45 -10.59 4.95
C ALA A 6 -5.16 -9.77 4.69
N GLU A 7 -4.01 -10.46 4.72
CA GLU A 7 -2.69 -9.91 4.39
C GLU A 7 -2.60 -9.54 2.90
N ASP A 8 -3.04 -10.43 2.00
CA ASP A 8 -3.12 -10.16 0.56
C ASP A 8 -3.98 -8.92 0.27
N ARG A 9 -5.04 -8.70 1.06
CA ARG A 9 -5.93 -7.55 0.88
C ARG A 9 -5.28 -6.25 1.31
N LYS A 10 -4.57 -6.22 2.44
CA LYS A 10 -3.83 -5.04 2.89
C LYS A 10 -2.77 -4.64 1.86
N SER A 11 -1.97 -5.59 1.38
CA SER A 11 -0.97 -5.33 0.34
C SER A 11 -1.58 -4.82 -0.95
N GLN A 12 -2.72 -5.37 -1.39
CA GLN A 12 -3.43 -4.87 -2.58
C GLN A 12 -3.90 -3.42 -2.41
N ILE A 13 -4.41 -3.06 -1.23
CA ILE A 13 -4.85 -1.69 -0.93
C ILE A 13 -3.63 -0.74 -0.94
N ILE A 14 -2.53 -1.11 -0.29
CA ILE A 14 -1.28 -0.31 -0.23
C ILE A 14 -0.74 -0.06 -1.64
N ALA A 15 -0.67 -1.09 -2.48
CA ALA A 15 -0.20 -0.97 -3.87
C ALA A 15 -1.07 0.01 -4.69
N GLN A 16 -2.39 -0.01 -4.50
CA GLN A 16 -3.28 0.92 -5.20
C GLN A 16 -3.18 2.35 -4.67
N VAL A 17 -2.92 2.54 -3.36
CA VAL A 17 -2.63 3.87 -2.80
C VAL A 17 -1.37 4.45 -3.44
N LEU A 18 -0.28 3.70 -3.46
CA LEU A 18 0.98 4.16 -4.07
C LEU A 18 0.81 4.54 -5.54
N ARG A 19 0.10 3.71 -6.32
CA ARG A 19 -0.20 3.99 -7.73
C ARG A 19 -1.04 5.26 -7.92
N LEU A 20 -2.12 5.41 -7.16
CA LEU A 20 -2.96 6.61 -7.27
C LEU A 20 -2.21 7.87 -6.80
N ALA A 21 -1.44 7.75 -5.72
CA ALA A 21 -0.65 8.85 -5.20
C ALA A 21 0.41 9.33 -6.21
N SER A 22 1.02 8.43 -6.98
CA SER A 22 1.98 8.79 -8.02
C SER A 22 1.32 9.41 -9.25
N GLU A 23 0.09 9.00 -9.59
CA GLU A 23 -0.63 9.49 -10.78
C GLU A 23 -1.29 10.86 -10.57
N ILE A 24 -1.96 11.06 -9.42
CA ILE A 24 -2.79 12.26 -9.18
C ILE A 24 -2.31 13.09 -7.98
N GLY A 25 -1.30 12.62 -7.25
CA GLY A 25 -0.78 13.26 -6.04
C GLY A 25 -1.50 12.79 -4.76
N PRO A 26 -0.78 12.71 -3.62
CA PRO A 26 -1.31 12.18 -2.35
C PRO A 26 -2.47 13.02 -1.77
N ASP A 27 -2.47 14.33 -2.00
CA ASP A 27 -3.51 15.25 -1.52
C ASP A 27 -4.83 15.08 -2.27
N ARG A 28 -4.76 14.77 -3.57
CA ARG A 28 -5.95 14.59 -4.43
C ARG A 28 -6.56 13.20 -4.32
N MET A 29 -5.80 12.22 -3.85
CA MET A 29 -6.27 10.86 -3.67
C MET A 29 -7.27 10.75 -2.50
N SER A 30 -8.45 10.15 -2.77
CA SER A 30 -9.43 9.79 -1.74
C SER A 30 -9.46 8.28 -1.45
N THR A 31 -9.94 7.89 -0.26
CA THR A 31 -10.17 6.47 0.06
C THR A 31 -11.28 5.84 -0.78
N THR A 32 -12.17 6.65 -1.36
CA THR A 32 -13.16 6.20 -2.35
C THR A 32 -12.50 5.78 -3.65
N ASP A 33 -11.50 6.52 -4.13
CA ASP A 33 -10.76 6.17 -5.35
C ASP A 33 -9.96 4.89 -5.16
N VAL A 34 -9.33 4.72 -3.99
CA VAL A 34 -8.64 3.48 -3.60
C VAL A 34 -9.61 2.30 -3.59
N ALA A 35 -10.77 2.45 -2.95
CA ALA A 35 -11.79 1.40 -2.90
C ALA A 35 -12.25 0.98 -4.30
N ARG A 36 -12.51 1.97 -5.17
CA ARG A 36 -12.87 1.74 -6.59
C ARG A 36 -11.76 1.00 -7.34
N ALA A 37 -10.51 1.41 -7.18
CA ALA A 37 -9.36 0.78 -7.84
C ALA A 37 -9.12 -0.66 -7.38
N VAL A 38 -9.41 -0.98 -6.11
CA VAL A 38 -9.30 -2.34 -5.55
C VAL A 38 -10.53 -3.21 -5.88
N GLY A 39 -11.66 -2.59 -6.23
CA GLY A 39 -12.94 -3.28 -6.48
C GLY A 39 -13.67 -3.67 -5.19
N ILE A 40 -13.59 -2.83 -4.15
CA ILE A 40 -14.27 -3.03 -2.86
C ILE A 40 -15.04 -1.78 -2.43
N SER A 41 -15.88 -1.89 -1.41
CA SER A 41 -16.55 -0.72 -0.85
C SER A 41 -15.59 0.10 0.02
N GLN A 42 -15.83 1.41 0.13
CA GLN A 42 -15.04 2.28 0.99
C GLN A 42 -15.06 1.83 2.47
N PRO A 43 -16.21 1.38 3.06
CA PRO A 43 -16.19 0.79 4.40
C PRO A 43 -15.32 -0.47 4.51
N ALA A 44 -15.13 -1.23 3.42
CA ALA A 44 -14.22 -2.37 3.42
C ALA A 44 -12.75 -1.95 3.57
N VAL A 45 -12.35 -0.81 2.98
CA VAL A 45 -11.03 -0.21 3.21
C VAL A 45 -10.88 0.14 4.69
N PHE A 46 -11.87 0.80 5.27
CA PHE A 46 -11.83 1.21 6.69
C PHE A 46 -11.84 0.05 7.69
N ARG A 47 -12.33 -1.14 7.30
CA ARG A 47 -12.16 -2.36 8.12
C ARG A 47 -10.70 -2.82 8.22
N HIS A 48 -9.85 -2.47 7.25
CA HIS A 48 -8.42 -2.79 7.28
C HIS A 48 -7.58 -1.64 7.84
N PHE A 49 -8.00 -0.40 7.58
CA PHE A 49 -7.29 0.82 7.96
C PHE A 49 -8.29 1.82 8.54
N PRO A 50 -8.45 1.90 9.87
CA PRO A 50 -9.52 2.67 10.50
C PRO A 50 -9.60 4.13 10.05
N THR A 51 -8.47 4.76 9.72
CA THR A 51 -8.39 6.12 9.20
C THR A 51 -7.55 6.19 7.91
N LYS A 52 -7.68 7.32 7.17
CA LYS A 52 -6.75 7.64 6.06
C LYS A 52 -5.31 7.77 6.57
N GLY A 53 -5.10 8.16 7.83
CA GLY A 53 -3.80 8.21 8.47
C GLY A 53 -3.18 6.82 8.63
N ASP A 54 -3.93 5.85 9.17
CA ASP A 54 -3.46 4.46 9.33
C ASP A 54 -3.11 3.82 7.98
N LEU A 55 -3.86 4.17 6.94
CA LEU A 55 -3.56 3.74 5.57
C LEU A 55 -2.20 4.28 5.10
N TRP A 56 -1.92 5.56 5.34
CA TRP A 56 -0.64 6.16 4.97
C TRP A 56 0.53 5.67 5.82
N VAL A 57 0.31 5.38 7.11
CA VAL A 57 1.33 4.74 7.96
C VAL A 57 1.72 3.39 7.38
N ALA A 58 0.74 2.55 7.03
CA ALA A 58 1.01 1.24 6.43
C ALA A 58 1.76 1.35 5.09
N VAL A 59 1.44 2.36 4.27
CA VAL A 59 2.17 2.65 3.03
C VAL A 59 3.62 3.06 3.33
N ALA A 60 3.85 3.92 4.34
CA ALA A 60 5.19 4.33 4.73
C ALA A 60 6.02 3.15 5.26
N GLU A 61 5.41 2.24 6.03
CA GLU A 61 6.03 1.02 6.52
C GLU A 61 6.44 0.08 5.38
N ASP A 62 5.54 -0.14 4.41
CA ASP A 62 5.79 -0.96 3.22
C ASP A 62 6.96 -0.41 2.39
N VAL A 63 6.92 0.89 2.04
CA VAL A 63 8.00 1.55 1.31
C VAL A 63 9.32 1.48 2.06
N SER A 64 9.30 1.69 3.38
CA SER A 64 10.50 1.60 4.22
C SER A 64 11.09 0.20 4.25
N ALA A 65 10.24 -0.84 4.28
CA ALA A 65 10.67 -2.23 4.24
C ALA A 65 11.31 -2.56 2.89
N THR A 66 10.66 -2.20 1.78
CA THR A 66 11.19 -2.38 0.43
C THR A 66 12.53 -1.65 0.24
N LEU A 67 12.64 -0.40 0.72
CA LEU A 67 13.89 0.35 0.64
C LEU A 67 15.03 -0.33 1.42
N ARG A 68 14.76 -0.83 2.63
CA ARG A 68 15.76 -1.57 3.44
C ARG A 68 16.23 -2.85 2.74
N GLU A 69 15.32 -3.57 2.10
CA GLU A 69 15.65 -4.78 1.35
C GLU A 69 16.54 -4.47 0.14
N HIS A 70 16.19 -3.43 -0.63
CA HIS A 70 17.00 -2.99 -1.75
C HIS A 70 18.38 -2.50 -1.33
N TRP A 71 18.47 -1.77 -0.21
CA TRP A 71 19.74 -1.30 0.34
C TRP A 71 20.66 -2.47 0.70
N THR A 72 20.16 -3.44 1.48
CA THR A 72 20.89 -4.65 1.86
C THR A 72 21.38 -5.43 0.64
N THR A 73 20.54 -5.53 -0.39
CA THR A 73 20.89 -6.21 -1.65
C THR A 73 22.02 -5.48 -2.39
N ALA A 74 21.97 -4.14 -2.43
CA ALA A 74 22.99 -3.33 -3.07
C ALA A 74 24.35 -3.43 -2.37
N GLU A 75 24.36 -3.40 -1.03
CA GLU A 75 25.58 -3.59 -0.23
C GLU A 75 26.24 -4.95 -0.48
N THR A 76 25.43 -6.01 -0.52
CA THR A 76 25.92 -7.38 -0.78
C THR A 76 26.58 -7.48 -2.16
N ARG A 77 25.95 -6.88 -3.19
CA ARG A 77 26.50 -6.86 -4.56
C ARG A 77 27.78 -6.03 -4.69
N ALA A 78 27.95 -5.00 -3.86
CA ALA A 78 29.14 -4.15 -3.89
C ALA A 78 30.38 -4.81 -3.24
N GLN A 79 30.20 -5.91 -2.50
CA GLN A 79 31.28 -6.63 -1.79
C GLN A 79 31.79 -7.87 -2.52
N THR A 80 31.18 -8.23 -3.65
CA THR A 80 31.62 -9.33 -4.54
C THR A 80 32.34 -8.76 -5.75
#